data_AF-A0A2N2G516-F1
#
_entry.id   AF-A0A2N2G516-F1
#
_cell.length_a   1.000
_cell.length_b   1.000
_cell.length_c   1.000
_cell.angle_alpha   90.00
_cell.angle_beta   90.00
_cell.angle_gamma   90.00
#
_symmetry.space_group_name_H-M   'P 1'
#
loop_
_entity.id
_entity.type
_entity.pdbx_description
1 polymer ?
#
loop_
_entity_poly.entity_id
_entity_poly.type
_entity_poly.pdbx_seq_one_letter_code
_entity_poly.pdbx_strand_id
1 'polypeptide(L)'
;MSIAVLFGLFFLLAILGTPIAVSLGASTFITLLLFTDISPIEVSAMMFTKIEHYSLMAIPMFILAGNLLSKGSAANRIIEFA
;
A
#
# COMPACT_ATOMS: atom_id res chain seq x y z
N MET A 1 -0.69 18.91 19.86
CA MET A 1 -1.11 17.85 20.80
C MET A 1 -1.08 16.47 20.16
N SER A 2 -1.59 16.31 18.94
CA SER A 2 -1.55 15.05 18.17
C SER A 2 -0.16 14.38 18.09
N ILE A 3 0.89 15.14 17.79
CA ILE A 3 2.27 14.63 17.69
C ILE A 3 2.74 14.00 19.01
N ALA A 4 2.48 14.66 20.14
CA ALA A 4 2.88 14.18 21.45
C ALA A 4 2.14 12.88 21.82
N VAL A 5 0.84 12.80 21.51
CA VAL A 5 0.04 11.58 21.74
C VAL A 5 0.51 10.43 20.85
N LEU A 6 0.74 10.69 19.56
CA LEU A 6 1.18 9.68 18.60
C LEU A 6 2.53 9.06 18.99
N PHE A 7 3.54 9.90 19.20
CA PHE A 7 4.87 9.41 19.56
C PHE A 7 4.90 8.87 20.99
N GLY A 8 4.18 9.48 21.92
CA GLY A 8 4.05 8.98 23.30
C GLY A 8 3.49 7.55 23.36
N LEU A 9 2.37 7.30 22.67
CA LEU A 9 1.77 5.96 22.58
C LEU A 9 2.67 4.97 21.82
N PHE A 10 3.28 5.40 20.71
CA PHE A 10 4.16 4.56 19.92
C PHE A 10 5.34 4.05 20.77
N PHE A 11 6.07 4.95 21.44
CA PHE A 11 7.20 4.56 22.26
C PHE A 11 6.79 3.75 23.48
N LEU A 12 5.65 4.07 24.11
CA LEU A 12 5.12 3.28 25.22
C LEU A 12 4.85 1.82 24.78
N LEU A 13 4.13 1.63 23.68
CA LEU A 13 3.81 0.31 23.14
C LEU A 13 5.07 -0.44 22.67
N ALA A 14 6.02 0.26 22.06
CA ALA A 14 7.28 -0.32 21.61
C ALA A 14 8.16 -0.78 22.78
N ILE A 15 8.26 0.00 23.87
CA ILE A 15 9.03 -0.35 25.07
C ILE A 15 8.39 -1.54 25.81
N LEU A 16 7.06 -1.68 25.76
CA LEU A 16 6.35 -2.85 26.29
C LEU A 16 6.62 -4.14 25.50
N GLY A 17 7.41 -4.09 24.42
CA GLY A 17 7.78 -5.26 23.63
C GLY A 17 6.70 -5.71 22.65
N THR A 18 5.71 -4.87 22.35
CA THR A 18 4.72 -5.19 21.31
C THR A 18 5.37 -5.15 19.92
N PRO A 19 4.90 -5.96 18.94
CA PRO A 19 5.41 -5.90 17.58
C PRO A 19 5.26 -4.48 17.01
N ILE A 20 6.30 -3.97 16.37
CA ILE A 20 6.38 -2.58 15.87
C ILE A 20 5.17 -2.21 15.00
N ALA A 21 4.70 -3.15 14.17
CA ALA A 21 3.51 -2.96 13.32
C ALA A 21 2.25 -2.64 14.14
N VAL A 22 2.08 -3.32 15.29
CA VAL A 22 0.96 -3.10 16.21
C VAL A 22 1.12 -1.77 16.93
N SER A 23 2.34 -1.46 17.41
CA SER A 23 2.62 -0.20 18.11
C SER A 23 2.34 1.01 17.21
N LEU A 24 2.76 0.95 15.95
CA LEU A 24 2.57 1.99 14.95
C LEU A 24 1.09 2.10 14.53
N GLY A 25 0.43 0.98 14.27
CA GLY A 25 -0.97 0.96 13.87
C GLY A 25 -1.88 1.50 14.96
N ALA A 26 -1.71 1.05 16.20
CA ALA A 26 -2.52 1.48 17.33
C ALA A 26 -2.31 2.96 17.69
N SER A 27 -1.06 3.44 17.75
CA SER A 27 -0.78 4.85 18.05
C SER A 27 -1.33 5.80 16.98
N THR A 28 -1.21 5.41 15.71
CA THR A 28 -1.75 6.17 14.58
C THR A 28 -3.28 6.19 14.60
N PHE A 29 -3.92 5.04 14.82
CA PHE A 29 -5.37 4.92 14.87
C PHE A 29 -5.98 5.71 16.04
N ILE A 30 -5.40 5.61 17.24
CA ILE A 30 -5.84 6.36 18.42
C ILE A 30 -5.68 7.87 18.19
N THR A 31 -4.58 8.30 17.58
CA THR A 31 -4.36 9.73 17.28
C THR A 31 -5.36 10.24 16.26
N LEU A 32 -5.69 9.45 15.25
CA LEU A 32 -6.67 9.80 14.22
C LEU A 32 -8.06 10.00 14.86
N LEU A 33 -8.49 9.08 15.72
CA LEU A 33 -9.79 9.16 16.40
C LEU A 33 -9.92 10.38 17.34
N LEU A 34 -8.82 10.82 17.96
CA LEU A 34 -8.85 11.89 18.97
C LEU A 34 -8.65 13.29 18.37
N PHE A 35 -7.95 13.40 17.24
CA PHE A 35 -7.50 14.70 16.71
C PHE A 35 -7.96 14.95 15.28
N THR A 36 -8.79 14.08 14.70
CA THR A 36 -9.24 14.23 13.32
C THR A 36 -10.73 13.90 13.21
N ASP A 37 -11.46 14.70 12.43
CA ASP A 37 -12.90 14.51 12.18
C ASP A 37 -13.18 13.46 11.09
N ILE A 38 -12.14 12.77 10.60
CA ILE A 38 -12.25 11.73 9.57
C ILE A 38 -12.95 10.52 10.20
N SER A 39 -14.05 10.11 9.58
CA SER A 39 -14.78 8.92 10.02
C SER A 39 -13.90 7.66 9.86
N PRO A 40 -13.95 6.68 10.79
CA PRO A 40 -13.23 5.41 10.64
C PRO A 40 -13.52 4.69 9.32
N ILE A 41 -14.71 4.90 8.76
CA ILE A 41 -15.13 4.35 7.47
C ILE A 41 -14.34 5.00 6.33
N GLU A 42 -14.10 6.31 6.39
CA GLU A 42 -13.33 7.05 5.37
C GLU A 42 -11.85 6.65 5.39
N VAL A 43 -11.30 6.31 6.57
CA VAL A 43 -9.93 5.78 6.69
C VAL A 43 -9.79 4.50 5.87
N SER A 44 -10.77 3.59 5.95
CA SER A 44 -10.75 2.34 5.18
C SER A 44 -10.71 2.60 3.67
N ALA A 45 -11.52 3.53 3.17
CA ALA A 45 -11.53 3.92 1.75
C ALA A 45 -10.22 4.58 1.31
N MET A 46 -9.61 5.40 2.18
CA MET A 46 -8.32 6.03 1.91
C MET A 46 -7.19 5.00 1.82
N MET A 47 -7.21 3.96 2.65
CA MET A 47 -6.22 2.87 2.59
C MET A 47 -6.28 2.14 1.25
N PHE A 48 -7.48 1.83 0.73
CA PHE A 48 -7.63 1.21 -0.59
C PHE A 48 -7.13 2.11 -1.72
N THR A 49 -7.45 3.41 -1.67
CA THR A 49 -6.98 4.37 -2.68
C THR A 49 -5.45 4.53 -2.69
N LYS A 50 -4.79 4.36 -1.53
CA LYS A 50 -3.33 4.48 -1.41
C LYS A 50 -2.54 3.22 -1.76
N ILE A 51 -3.18 2.05 -1.80
CA ILE A 51 -2.55 0.84 -2.33
C ILE A 51 -2.50 1.02 -3.84
N GLU A 52 -1.31 1.36 -4.36
CA GLU A 52 -1.07 1.73 -5.76
C GLU A 52 -1.61 0.68 -6.76
N HIS A 53 -2.84 0.88 -7.22
CA HIS A 53 -3.47 -0.02 -8.19
C HIS A 53 -2.78 -0.02 -9.56
N TYR A 54 -2.04 1.04 -9.92
CA TYR A 54 -1.35 1.17 -11.20
C TYR A 54 -0.24 0.13 -11.38
N SER A 55 0.57 -0.10 -10.34
CA SER A 55 1.66 -1.08 -10.39
C SER A 55 1.13 -2.51 -10.54
N LEU A 56 0.02 -2.83 -9.86
CA LEU A 56 -0.65 -4.13 -10.01
C LEU A 56 -1.35 -4.29 -11.37
N MET A 57 -1.82 -3.19 -11.98
CA MET A 57 -2.41 -3.18 -13.33
C MET A 57 -1.36 -3.41 -14.43
N ALA A 58 -0.07 -3.16 -14.17
CA ALA A 58 0.99 -3.50 -15.09
C ALA A 58 1.06 -5.01 -15.35
N ILE A 59 0.78 -5.86 -14.35
CA ILE A 59 0.83 -7.32 -14.46
C ILE A 59 -0.12 -7.85 -15.57
N PRO A 60 -1.44 -7.57 -15.55
CA PRO A 60 -2.34 -8.03 -16.61
C PRO A 60 -2.01 -7.40 -17.97
N MET A 61 -1.52 -6.16 -18.01
CA MET A 61 -1.10 -5.53 -19.28
C MET A 61 0.14 -6.21 -19.88
N PHE A 62 1.12 -6.61 -19.06
CA PHE A 62 2.27 -7.41 -19.51
C PHE A 62 1.83 -8.79 -20.02
N ILE A 63 0.90 -9.45 -19.34
CA ILE A 63 0.35 -10.74 -19.79
C ILE A 63 -0.39 -10.58 -21.12
N LEU A 64 -1.17 -9.52 -21.29
CA LEU A 64 -1.88 -9.24 -22.53
C LEU A 64 -0.90 -8.97 -23.69
N ALA A 65 0.08 -8.09 -23.46
CA ALA A 65 1.12 -7.79 -24.44
C ALA A 65 1.92 -9.04 -24.83
N GLY A 66 2.31 -9.87 -23.86
CA GLY A 66 3.01 -11.13 -24.11
C GLY A 66 2.20 -12.09 -24.97
N ASN A 67 0.89 -12.21 -24.72
CA ASN A 67 -0.01 -13.04 -25.53
C ASN A 67 -0.17 -12.50 -26.96
N LEU A 68 -0.26 -11.18 -27.13
CA LEU A 68 -0.32 -10.55 -28.46
C LEU A 68 0.98 -10.78 -29.25
N LEU A 69 2.14 -10.60 -28.61
CA LEU A 69 3.45 -10.81 -29.22
C LEU A 69 3.67 -12.27 -29.64
N SER A 70 3.19 -13.21 -28.81
CA SER A 70 3.26 -14.65 -29.08
C SER A 70 2.35 -15.08 -30.23
N LYS A 71 1.11 -14.58 -30.29
CA LYS A 71 0.18 -14.89 -31.40
C LYS A 71 0.57 -14.20 -32.72
N GLY A 72 1.13 -12.99 -32.67
CA GLY A 72 1.47 -12.20 -33.85
C GLY A 72 2.81 -12.54 -34.51
N SER A 73 3.54 -13.56 -34.02
CA SER A 73 4.92 -13.88 -34.42
C SER A 73 5.91 -12.71 -34.26
N ALA A 74 5.49 -11.60 -33.66
CA ALA A 74 6.35 -10.44 -33.41
C ALA A 74 7.49 -10.80 -32.47
N ALA A 75 7.23 -11.67 -31.47
CA ALA A 75 8.27 -12.22 -30.61
C ALA A 75 9.34 -12.98 -31.42
N ASN A 76 8.92 -13.84 -32.35
CA ASN A 76 9.85 -14.59 -33.21
C ASN A 76 10.64 -13.67 -34.13
N ARG A 77 9.99 -12.67 -34.75
CA ARG A 77 10.64 -11.69 -35.63
C ARG A 77 11.67 -10.84 -34.90
N ILE A 78 11.46 -10.55 -33.62
CA ILE A 78 12.45 -9.85 -32.79
C ILE A 78 13.66 -10.75 -32.52
N ILE A 79 13.43 -12.03 -32.18
CA ILE A 79 14.52 -13.00 -31.95
C ILE A 79 15.31 -13.26 -33.24
N GLU A 80 14.64 -13.32 -34.39
CA GLU A 80 15.27 -13.54 -35.69
C GLU A 80 16.02 -12.29 -36.20
N PHE A 81 15.67 -11.10 -35.69
CA PHE A 81 16.35 -9.84 -35.99
C PHE A 81 17.52 -9.53 -35.05
N ALA A 82 17.56 -10.14 -33.85
CA ALA A 82 18.60 -9.95 -32.84
C ALA A 82 19.77 -10.93 -33.03
#